data_AF-A0A2H6K2U8-F1
#
_entry.id   AF-A0A2H6K2U8-F1
#
_cell.length_a   1.000
_cell.length_b   1.000
_cell.length_c   1.000
_cell.angle_alpha   90.00
_cell.angle_beta   90.00
_cell.angle_gamma   90.00
#
_symmetry.space_group_name_H-M   'P 1'
#
loop_
_entity.id
_entity.type
_entity.pdbx_description
1 polymer ?
#
loop_
_entity_poly.entity_id
_entity_poly.type
_entity_poly.pdbx_seq_one_letter_code
_entity_poly.pdbx_strand_id
1 'polypeptide(L)'
;MDKAATYENIKSRVIRFTRKNWLFVSVITVLLLIALVFIMDSALHELKSGGRQEALGPFYSPPDPLPGGNPGDLIRMEPLDTAIPAGAQGFRILYLSQRGDGTPVAASGMVFVPTGQVPEGGRPVVAWAHPTVGMGDQCAPSRAADPLASMSWLEDMLDRGWVVTATDYAGLGTPGNERYLVGRDEARDVINSVRAVRNMEEAAAGTDFAVWSHSQGGHAALFTSLEAAGYAPELNLVATAAAAPAAELTALISEQYTSDVDWVIGPEVLVSWPEAYPDLSREQVVTSTGLKKYEELANDCLLRAGGEAVIRSALKQDFFRIDPTDLPSWYSAAASETPVMPAGSKPLFIAQGLEDKVVLPGTTALFVQRSCQAGIDLTTLWLGGTNHVEAARVAGPAAVSWLDERFQGKPTSPTCDQPLPVEPVTPPAPPAGS
;
A
#
# COMPACT_ATOMS: atom_id res chain seq x y z
N MET A 1 -1.67 -79.35 17.75
CA MET A 1 -1.25 -77.94 17.91
C MET A 1 -0.77 -77.45 16.56
N ASP A 2 -1.49 -76.49 16.00
CA ASP A 2 -1.56 -76.23 14.56
C ASP A 2 -0.45 -75.27 14.09
N LYS A 3 0.64 -75.84 13.58
CA LYS A 3 1.79 -75.09 13.03
C LYS A 3 1.42 -74.28 11.77
N ALA A 4 0.35 -74.64 11.05
CA ALA A 4 -0.08 -73.94 9.85
C ALA A 4 -0.74 -72.59 10.19
N ALA A 5 -1.58 -72.56 11.23
CA ALA A 5 -2.22 -71.34 11.73
C ALA A 5 -1.20 -70.31 12.27
N THR A 6 -0.10 -70.76 12.87
CA THR A 6 0.97 -69.86 13.34
C THR A 6 1.77 -69.25 12.18
N TYR A 7 2.01 -70.02 11.10
CA TYR A 7 2.77 -69.55 9.94
C TYR A 7 2.00 -68.52 9.09
N GLU A 8 0.71 -68.74 8.88
CA GLU A 8 -0.21 -67.78 8.22
C GLU A 8 -0.32 -66.45 9.00
N ASN A 9 -0.37 -66.52 10.33
CA ASN A 9 -0.48 -65.33 11.19
C ASN A 9 0.84 -64.50 11.19
N ILE A 10 2.00 -65.16 11.14
CA ILE A 10 3.30 -64.48 11.00
C ILE A 10 3.45 -63.87 9.60
N LYS A 11 3.11 -64.59 8.52
CA LYS A 11 3.12 -64.05 7.16
C LYS A 11 2.23 -62.82 7.02
N SER A 12 1.00 -62.86 7.54
CA SER A 12 0.08 -61.72 7.46
C SER A 12 0.56 -60.49 8.25
N ARG A 13 1.20 -60.70 9.42
CA ARG A 13 1.81 -59.63 10.22
C ARG A 13 3.04 -59.02 9.54
N VAL A 14 3.92 -59.84 8.96
CA VAL A 14 5.09 -59.36 8.22
C VAL A 14 4.66 -58.59 6.96
N ILE A 15 3.69 -59.09 6.20
CA ILE A 15 3.15 -58.42 5.00
C ILE A 15 2.46 -57.10 5.35
N ARG A 16 1.71 -57.03 6.46
CA ARG A 16 1.11 -55.76 6.94
C ARG A 16 2.18 -54.77 7.41
N PHE A 17 3.23 -55.24 8.10
CA PHE A 17 4.32 -54.40 8.56
C PHE A 17 5.14 -53.83 7.39
N THR A 18 5.49 -54.66 6.40
CA THR A 18 6.21 -54.21 5.19
C THR A 18 5.36 -53.29 4.31
N ARG A 19 4.04 -53.55 4.16
CA ARG A 19 3.13 -52.64 3.43
C ARG A 19 2.98 -51.28 4.12
N LYS A 20 2.88 -51.24 5.46
CA LYS A 20 2.73 -49.99 6.22
C LYS A 20 4.02 -49.15 6.17
N ASN A 21 5.18 -49.80 6.22
CA ASN A 21 6.47 -49.13 6.05
C ASN A 21 6.69 -48.65 4.59
N TRP A 22 6.26 -49.43 3.59
CA TRP A 22 6.29 -48.99 2.19
C TRP A 22 5.37 -47.81 1.92
N LEU A 23 4.13 -47.84 2.43
CA LEU A 23 3.20 -46.70 2.35
C LEU A 23 3.78 -45.45 3.03
N PHE A 24 4.40 -45.60 4.20
CA PHE A 24 5.02 -44.48 4.91
C PHE A 24 6.23 -43.90 4.15
N VAL A 25 7.12 -44.75 3.64
CA VAL A 25 8.25 -44.33 2.81
C VAL A 25 7.78 -43.67 1.51
N SER A 26 6.80 -44.25 0.81
CA SER A 26 6.23 -43.67 -0.42
C SER A 26 5.58 -42.31 -0.18
N VAL A 27 4.86 -42.13 0.94
CA VAL A 27 4.28 -40.82 1.30
C VAL A 27 5.37 -39.80 1.57
N ILE A 28 6.43 -40.15 2.33
CA ILE A 28 7.56 -39.24 2.57
C ILE A 28 8.28 -38.88 1.27
N THR A 29 8.54 -39.86 0.39
CA THR A 29 9.18 -39.59 -0.90
C THR A 29 8.35 -38.67 -1.78
N VAL A 30 7.02 -38.85 -1.83
CA VAL A 30 6.12 -37.96 -2.58
C VAL A 30 6.14 -36.55 -1.99
N LEU A 31 6.11 -36.40 -0.66
CA LEU A 31 6.19 -35.09 0.00
C LEU A 31 7.54 -34.39 -0.26
N LEU A 32 8.65 -35.13 -0.25
CA LEU A 32 9.97 -34.58 -0.57
C LEU A 32 10.07 -34.16 -2.05
N LEU A 33 9.48 -34.93 -2.98
CA LEU A 33 9.44 -34.56 -4.39
C LEU A 33 8.58 -33.31 -4.63
N ILE A 34 7.43 -33.22 -3.96
CA ILE A 34 6.59 -32.02 -4.00
C ILE A 34 7.36 -30.81 -3.45
N ALA A 35 8.01 -30.95 -2.30
CA ALA A 35 8.84 -29.89 -1.72
C ALA A 35 9.98 -29.48 -2.65
N LEU A 36 10.64 -30.44 -3.32
CA LEU A 36 11.70 -30.16 -4.29
C LEU A 36 11.17 -29.39 -5.51
N VAL A 37 9.98 -29.75 -6.02
CA VAL A 37 9.34 -29.01 -7.13
C VAL A 37 9.01 -27.58 -6.71
N PHE A 38 8.45 -27.37 -5.51
CA PHE A 38 8.21 -26.03 -4.98
C PHE A 38 9.50 -25.23 -4.79
N ILE A 39 10.55 -25.84 -4.21
CA ILE A 39 11.86 -25.19 -4.04
C ILE A 39 12.44 -24.79 -5.41
N MET A 40 12.35 -25.66 -6.41
CA MET A 40 12.85 -25.40 -7.75
C MET A 40 12.06 -24.30 -8.46
N ASP A 41 10.73 -24.29 -8.31
CA ASP A 41 9.85 -23.23 -8.84
C ASP A 41 10.11 -21.88 -8.18
N SER A 42 10.23 -21.85 -6.84
CA SER A 42 10.60 -20.65 -6.08
C SER A 42 11.99 -20.14 -6.48
N ALA A 43 12.99 -21.03 -6.61
CA ALA A 43 14.33 -20.65 -7.05
C ALA A 43 14.35 -20.10 -8.48
N LEU A 44 13.56 -20.69 -9.40
CA LEU A 44 13.40 -20.18 -10.75
C LEU A 44 12.69 -18.81 -10.76
N HIS A 45 11.69 -18.63 -9.90
CA HIS A 45 11.00 -17.34 -9.75
C HIS A 45 11.93 -16.27 -9.18
N GLU A 46 12.74 -16.59 -8.17
CA GLU A 46 13.73 -15.67 -7.62
C GLU A 46 14.80 -15.30 -8.65
N LEU A 47 15.33 -16.26 -9.41
CA LEU A 47 16.31 -15.99 -10.47
C LEU A 47 15.74 -15.09 -11.58
N LYS A 48 14.49 -15.35 -12.02
CA LYS A 48 13.82 -14.51 -13.01
C LYS A 48 13.53 -13.11 -12.46
N SER A 49 13.11 -13.02 -11.20
CA SER A 49 12.89 -11.75 -10.52
C SER A 49 14.19 -10.96 -10.44
N GLY A 50 15.28 -11.57 -9.97
CA GLY A 50 16.60 -10.96 -9.88
C GLY A 50 17.10 -10.43 -11.22
N GLY A 51 17.03 -11.24 -12.28
CA GLY A 51 17.41 -10.79 -13.63
C GLY A 51 16.58 -9.61 -14.15
N ARG A 52 15.27 -9.58 -13.86
CA ARG A 52 14.42 -8.41 -14.17
C ARG A 52 14.86 -7.19 -13.37
N GLN A 53 15.10 -7.34 -12.07
CA GLN A 53 15.50 -6.22 -11.21
C GLN A 53 16.85 -5.63 -11.64
N GLU A 54 17.83 -6.47 -12.00
CA GLU A 54 19.11 -6.02 -12.54
C GLU A 54 18.95 -5.27 -13.86
N ALA A 55 18.10 -5.77 -14.77
CA ALA A 55 17.84 -5.12 -16.05
C ALA A 55 17.15 -3.76 -15.89
N LEU A 56 16.28 -3.63 -14.88
CA LEU A 56 15.59 -2.38 -14.55
C LEU A 56 16.50 -1.38 -13.82
N GLY A 57 17.47 -1.84 -13.03
CA GLY A 57 18.33 -1.03 -12.16
C GLY A 57 18.83 0.28 -12.78
N PRO A 58 19.36 0.29 -14.02
CA PRO A 58 19.78 1.52 -14.69
C PRO A 58 18.68 2.56 -14.80
N PHE A 59 17.44 2.20 -15.12
CA PHE A 59 16.31 3.13 -15.25
C PHE A 59 16.03 3.87 -13.94
N TYR A 60 16.05 3.15 -12.82
CA TYR A 60 15.70 3.64 -11.49
C TYR A 60 16.85 4.35 -10.75
N SER A 61 18.05 4.32 -11.32
CA SER A 61 19.21 5.06 -10.79
C SER A 61 19.23 6.47 -11.40
N PRO A 62 18.77 7.52 -10.68
CA PRO A 62 18.82 8.88 -11.18
C PRO A 62 20.28 9.38 -11.29
N PRO A 63 20.53 10.47 -12.05
CA PRO A 63 21.82 11.16 -11.98
C PRO A 63 22.17 11.61 -10.55
N ASP A 64 23.44 11.59 -10.20
CA ASP A 64 23.98 12.15 -8.96
C ASP A 64 25.07 13.19 -9.29
N PRO A 65 24.83 14.50 -9.01
CA PRO A 65 23.63 15.06 -8.38
C PRO A 65 22.40 14.97 -9.29
N LEU A 66 21.21 15.06 -8.69
CA LEU A 66 19.95 15.13 -9.43
C LEU A 66 19.98 16.28 -10.45
N PRO A 67 19.33 16.11 -11.62
CA PRO A 67 19.24 17.19 -12.58
C PRO A 67 18.50 18.38 -11.97
N GLY A 68 18.90 19.60 -12.39
CA GLY A 68 18.11 20.78 -12.06
C GLY A 68 16.73 20.72 -12.73
N GLY A 69 15.74 21.33 -12.11
CA GLY A 69 14.36 21.32 -12.58
C GLY A 69 13.39 21.61 -11.44
N ASN A 70 12.10 21.50 -11.74
CA ASN A 70 11.02 21.62 -10.78
C ASN A 70 10.50 20.23 -10.39
N PRO A 71 9.90 20.09 -9.19
CA PRO A 71 9.13 18.89 -8.86
C PRO A 71 8.08 18.60 -9.93
N GLY A 72 8.05 17.35 -10.42
CA GLY A 72 7.25 16.90 -11.55
C GLY A 72 7.99 16.88 -12.88
N ASP A 73 9.20 17.42 -13.01
CA ASP A 73 9.94 17.30 -14.26
C ASP A 73 10.40 15.86 -14.47
N LEU A 74 10.21 15.34 -15.70
CA LEU A 74 10.62 13.99 -16.08
C LEU A 74 12.14 13.90 -16.18
N ILE A 75 12.71 12.91 -15.50
CA ILE A 75 14.11 12.49 -15.66
C ILE A 75 14.20 11.44 -16.76
N ARG A 76 13.31 10.44 -16.74
CA ARG A 76 13.23 9.36 -17.74
C ARG A 76 11.80 8.89 -17.93
N MET A 77 11.54 8.34 -19.11
CA MET A 77 10.28 7.69 -19.46
C MET A 77 10.56 6.56 -20.46
N GLU A 78 9.91 5.42 -20.28
CA GLU A 78 9.93 4.31 -21.23
C GLU A 78 8.59 3.56 -21.22
N PRO A 79 8.21 2.86 -22.30
CA PRO A 79 7.03 2.00 -22.28
C PRO A 79 7.13 0.91 -21.21
N LEU A 80 5.99 0.57 -20.60
CA LEU A 80 5.91 -0.58 -19.70
C LEU A 80 6.04 -1.89 -20.47
N ASP A 81 6.90 -2.78 -19.99
CA ASP A 81 7.06 -4.14 -20.50
C ASP A 81 6.03 -5.08 -19.85
N THR A 82 4.75 -4.81 -20.09
CA THR A 82 3.60 -5.64 -19.69
C THR A 82 2.41 -5.39 -20.62
N ALA A 83 1.40 -6.26 -20.56
CA ALA A 83 0.16 -6.05 -21.29
C ALA A 83 -0.66 -4.89 -20.68
N ILE A 84 -1.02 -3.92 -21.52
CA ILE A 84 -1.84 -2.77 -21.15
C ILE A 84 -3.25 -2.98 -21.73
N PRO A 85 -4.33 -2.52 -21.05
CA PRO A 85 -5.69 -2.57 -21.58
C PRO A 85 -5.78 -2.02 -23.00
N ALA A 86 -6.64 -2.62 -23.81
CA ALA A 86 -6.81 -2.20 -25.20
C ALA A 86 -7.27 -0.73 -25.27
N GLY A 87 -6.69 0.04 -26.20
CA GLY A 87 -7.00 1.48 -26.28
C GLY A 87 -6.25 2.35 -25.26
N ALA A 88 -5.19 1.83 -24.64
CA ALA A 88 -4.30 2.60 -23.79
C ALA A 88 -2.82 2.29 -24.02
N GLN A 89 -1.96 3.20 -23.54
CA GLN A 89 -0.51 3.04 -23.45
C GLN A 89 -0.09 3.08 -21.99
N GLY A 90 0.96 2.34 -21.64
CA GLY A 90 1.55 2.32 -20.31
C GLY A 90 3.00 2.76 -20.36
N PHE A 91 3.39 3.66 -19.46
CA PHE A 91 4.75 4.17 -19.34
C PHE A 91 5.25 3.97 -17.93
N ARG A 92 6.53 3.63 -17.80
CA ARG A 92 7.30 3.79 -16.58
C ARG A 92 7.95 5.17 -16.61
N ILE A 93 7.90 5.88 -15.50
CA ILE A 93 8.49 7.22 -15.38
C ILE A 93 9.45 7.28 -14.19
N LEU A 94 10.45 8.16 -14.31
CA LEU A 94 11.28 8.65 -13.23
C LEU A 94 11.21 10.17 -13.26
N TYR A 95 10.86 10.82 -12.16
CA TYR A 95 10.60 12.25 -12.11
C TYR A 95 11.17 12.88 -10.84
N LEU A 96 11.43 14.19 -10.90
CA LEU A 96 11.85 14.96 -9.74
C LEU A 96 10.68 15.11 -8.76
N SER A 97 10.93 14.89 -7.49
CA SER A 97 10.01 15.17 -6.38
C SER A 97 10.77 15.86 -5.26
N GLN A 98 10.12 16.05 -4.12
CA GLN A 98 10.75 16.56 -2.92
C GLN A 98 10.09 16.00 -1.67
N ARG A 99 10.90 15.78 -0.64
CA ARG A 99 10.44 15.46 0.71
C ARG A 99 9.62 16.62 1.29
N GLY A 100 8.95 16.39 2.41
CA GLY A 100 8.13 17.39 3.10
C GLY A 100 8.90 18.62 3.58
N ASP A 101 10.19 18.47 3.86
CA ASP A 101 11.13 19.54 4.20
C ASP A 101 11.70 20.30 2.97
N GLY A 102 11.39 19.85 1.75
CA GLY A 102 11.87 20.44 0.50
C GLY A 102 13.16 19.81 -0.05
N THR A 103 13.71 18.78 0.61
CA THR A 103 14.87 18.03 0.10
C THR A 103 14.54 17.41 -1.26
N PRO A 104 15.32 17.70 -2.32
CA PRO A 104 15.07 17.16 -3.65
C PRO A 104 15.34 15.66 -3.69
N VAL A 105 14.43 14.90 -4.31
CA VAL A 105 14.53 13.45 -4.49
C VAL A 105 14.04 13.07 -5.89
N ALA A 106 14.33 11.85 -6.33
CA ALA A 106 13.67 11.26 -7.48
C ALA A 106 12.65 10.23 -6.99
N ALA A 107 11.50 10.17 -7.66
CA ALA A 107 10.52 9.11 -7.49
C ALA A 107 10.28 8.44 -8.84
N SER A 108 9.97 7.14 -8.82
CA SER A 108 9.50 6.42 -9.99
C SER A 108 7.99 6.21 -9.93
N GLY A 109 7.43 5.72 -11.03
CA GLY A 109 6.03 5.36 -11.08
C GLY A 109 5.61 4.87 -12.46
N MET A 110 4.30 4.77 -12.64
CA MET A 110 3.66 4.38 -13.88
C MET A 110 2.62 5.40 -14.33
N VAL A 111 2.40 5.46 -15.63
CA VAL A 111 1.36 6.30 -16.24
C VAL A 111 0.62 5.48 -17.27
N PHE A 112 -0.71 5.52 -17.20
CA PHE A 112 -1.61 4.86 -18.14
C PHE A 112 -2.43 5.90 -18.89
N VAL A 113 -2.27 5.92 -20.21
CA VAL A 113 -2.80 6.96 -21.07
C VAL A 113 -3.79 6.36 -22.07
N PRO A 114 -5.06 6.79 -22.09
CA PRO A 114 -6.01 6.32 -23.09
C PRO A 114 -5.71 6.94 -24.47
N THR A 115 -5.88 6.15 -25.53
CA THR A 115 -5.60 6.55 -26.93
C THR A 115 -6.83 7.16 -27.63
N GLY A 116 -7.95 7.29 -26.91
CA GLY A 116 -9.18 7.90 -27.44
C GLY A 116 -9.06 9.40 -27.74
N GLN A 117 -10.16 10.07 -28.04
CA GLN A 117 -10.15 11.53 -28.25
C GLN A 117 -9.71 12.27 -26.98
N VAL A 118 -8.92 13.33 -27.14
CA VAL A 118 -8.53 14.23 -26.04
C VAL A 118 -9.65 15.25 -25.82
N PRO A 119 -10.19 15.41 -24.60
CA PRO A 119 -11.18 16.44 -24.29
C PRO A 119 -10.62 17.86 -24.43
N GLU A 120 -11.52 18.84 -24.63
CA GLU A 120 -11.14 20.25 -24.52
C GLU A 120 -10.65 20.54 -23.09
N GLY A 121 -9.48 21.19 -22.97
CA GLY A 121 -8.82 21.43 -21.66
C GLY A 121 -7.89 20.31 -21.19
N GLY A 122 -7.79 19.21 -21.94
CA GLY A 122 -6.92 18.06 -21.62
C GLY A 122 -7.66 16.95 -20.85
N ARG A 123 -6.98 15.81 -20.67
CA ARG A 123 -7.55 14.66 -19.97
C ARG A 123 -7.58 14.89 -18.46
N PRO A 124 -8.68 14.57 -17.77
CA PRO A 124 -8.68 14.45 -16.30
C PRO A 124 -7.63 13.45 -15.84
N VAL A 125 -7.00 13.70 -14.69
CA VAL A 125 -5.99 12.81 -14.12
C VAL A 125 -6.51 12.17 -12.85
N VAL A 126 -6.35 10.85 -12.70
CA VAL A 126 -6.49 10.18 -11.41
C VAL A 126 -5.10 9.78 -10.93
N ALA A 127 -4.71 10.32 -9.77
CA ALA A 127 -3.52 9.87 -9.07
C ALA A 127 -3.89 8.67 -8.18
N TRP A 128 -3.19 7.56 -8.38
CA TRP A 128 -3.29 6.38 -7.54
C TRP A 128 -2.03 6.25 -6.69
N ALA A 129 -2.22 6.18 -5.38
CA ALA A 129 -1.18 5.91 -4.41
C ALA A 129 -1.38 4.45 -3.94
N HIS A 130 -0.34 3.63 -4.08
CA HIS A 130 -0.45 2.20 -3.80
C HIS A 130 -0.59 1.93 -2.29
N PRO A 131 -1.20 0.81 -1.87
CA PRO A 131 -1.14 0.37 -0.48
C PRO A 131 0.30 -0.07 -0.13
N THR A 132 0.53 -0.46 1.12
CA THR A 132 1.80 -1.06 1.55
C THR A 132 2.25 -2.17 0.61
N VAL A 133 3.53 -2.16 0.22
CA VAL A 133 4.14 -3.21 -0.63
C VAL A 133 5.45 -3.75 -0.07
N GLY A 134 6.02 -3.09 0.94
CA GLY A 134 7.40 -3.26 1.44
C GLY A 134 8.33 -2.21 0.85
N MET A 135 9.47 -1.98 1.51
CA MET A 135 10.43 -0.91 1.19
C MET A 135 11.58 -1.32 0.28
N GLY A 136 11.69 -2.61 -0.06
CA GLY A 136 12.73 -3.09 -0.96
C GLY A 136 12.51 -2.61 -2.39
N ASP A 137 13.59 -2.38 -3.14
CA ASP A 137 13.50 -1.92 -4.53
C ASP A 137 12.57 -2.77 -5.40
N GLN A 138 12.62 -4.09 -5.23
CA GLN A 138 11.81 -5.05 -5.98
C GLN A 138 10.31 -4.97 -5.66
N CYS A 139 9.92 -4.28 -4.58
CA CYS A 139 8.53 -4.12 -4.14
C CYS A 139 7.83 -2.96 -4.81
N ALA A 140 8.57 -2.00 -5.39
CA ALA A 140 8.01 -0.88 -6.15
C ALA A 140 7.06 -1.40 -7.25
N PRO A 141 5.78 -0.95 -7.29
CA PRO A 141 4.82 -1.44 -8.27
C PRO A 141 5.31 -1.32 -9.72
N SER A 142 5.98 -0.24 -10.09
CA SER A 142 6.50 -0.06 -11.46
C SER A 142 7.60 -1.06 -11.87
N ARG A 143 8.20 -1.75 -10.88
CA ARG A 143 9.21 -2.81 -11.06
C ARG A 143 8.60 -4.21 -11.10
N ALA A 144 7.35 -4.35 -10.68
CA ALA A 144 6.65 -5.63 -10.65
C ALA A 144 6.52 -6.26 -12.05
N ALA A 145 6.42 -7.58 -12.09
CA ALA A 145 6.15 -8.31 -13.34
C ALA A 145 4.70 -8.09 -13.82
N ASP A 146 3.75 -8.03 -12.89
CA ASP A 146 2.35 -7.70 -13.14
C ASP A 146 1.92 -6.48 -12.30
N PRO A 147 2.22 -5.26 -12.76
CA PRO A 147 1.89 -4.05 -12.02
C PRO A 147 0.39 -3.74 -11.96
N LEU A 148 -0.44 -4.37 -12.79
CA LEU A 148 -1.86 -4.04 -12.90
C LEU A 148 -2.74 -4.92 -12.01
N ALA A 149 -2.18 -5.94 -11.34
CA ALA A 149 -2.91 -6.93 -10.56
C ALA A 149 -3.87 -6.32 -9.51
N SER A 150 -3.52 -5.20 -8.90
CA SER A 150 -4.33 -4.50 -7.88
C SER A 150 -5.19 -3.36 -8.45
N MET A 151 -5.18 -3.15 -9.76
CA MET A 151 -5.83 -2.02 -10.44
C MET A 151 -7.06 -2.47 -11.25
N SER A 152 -7.95 -3.27 -10.65
CA SER A 152 -9.14 -3.81 -11.34
C SER A 152 -10.13 -2.75 -11.87
N TRP A 153 -9.96 -1.50 -11.46
CA TRP A 153 -10.74 -0.32 -11.84
C TRP A 153 -10.07 0.52 -12.94
N LEU A 154 -8.83 0.18 -13.34
CA LEU A 154 -8.04 0.94 -14.30
C LEU A 154 -8.71 1.02 -15.68
N GLU A 155 -9.25 -0.10 -16.16
CA GLU A 155 -9.92 -0.15 -17.47
C GLU A 155 -11.13 0.80 -17.53
N ASP A 156 -11.96 0.85 -16.49
CA ASP A 156 -13.10 1.79 -16.41
C ASP A 156 -12.63 3.26 -16.41
N MET A 157 -11.52 3.59 -15.73
CA MET A 157 -10.95 4.93 -15.77
C MET A 157 -10.40 5.30 -17.16
N LEU A 158 -9.75 4.35 -17.84
CA LEU A 158 -9.22 4.55 -19.19
C LEU A 158 -10.34 4.70 -20.23
N ASP A 159 -11.41 3.91 -20.11
CA ASP A 159 -12.60 3.99 -20.96
C ASP A 159 -13.33 5.35 -20.83
N ARG A 160 -13.22 5.99 -19.66
CA ARG A 160 -13.71 7.36 -19.42
C ARG A 160 -12.78 8.44 -19.96
N GLY A 161 -11.64 8.05 -20.53
CA GLY A 161 -10.65 8.96 -21.12
C GLY A 161 -9.74 9.64 -20.10
N TRP A 162 -9.66 9.13 -18.87
CA TRP A 162 -8.81 9.66 -17.80
C TRP A 162 -7.39 9.10 -17.91
N VAL A 163 -6.40 9.91 -17.57
CA VAL A 163 -5.03 9.44 -17.37
C VAL A 163 -4.90 8.97 -15.94
N VAL A 164 -4.28 7.81 -15.73
CA VAL A 164 -3.95 7.32 -14.38
C VAL A 164 -2.45 7.42 -14.17
N THR A 165 -2.04 8.12 -13.11
CA THR A 165 -0.65 8.14 -12.64
C THR A 165 -0.53 7.36 -11.33
N ALA A 166 0.53 6.57 -11.19
CA ALA A 166 0.76 5.67 -10.08
C ALA A 166 2.19 5.85 -9.59
N THR A 167 2.38 6.66 -8.54
CA THR A 167 3.71 6.84 -7.93
C THR A 167 4.14 5.59 -7.18
N ASP A 168 5.43 5.27 -7.20
CA ASP A 168 6.02 4.29 -6.27
C ASP A 168 6.41 4.93 -4.93
N TYR A 169 6.31 6.26 -4.77
CA TYR A 169 6.93 7.04 -3.69
C TYR A 169 8.47 7.14 -3.79
N ALA A 170 9.02 8.27 -3.33
CA ALA A 170 10.45 8.50 -3.35
C ALA A 170 11.17 7.60 -2.33
N GLY A 171 12.20 6.90 -2.79
CA GLY A 171 12.94 5.94 -1.99
C GLY A 171 12.41 4.50 -2.05
N LEU A 172 11.33 4.24 -2.78
CA LEU A 172 10.90 2.88 -3.12
C LEU A 172 11.27 2.57 -4.58
N GLY A 173 12.18 1.63 -4.79
CA GLY A 173 12.70 1.33 -6.13
C GLY A 173 13.75 2.32 -6.64
N THR A 174 13.93 3.46 -5.96
CA THR A 174 14.93 4.52 -6.21
C THR A 174 15.80 4.71 -4.96
N PRO A 175 17.00 5.34 -5.03
CA PRO A 175 17.89 5.46 -3.88
C PRO A 175 17.28 6.10 -2.62
N GLY A 176 17.62 5.55 -1.47
CA GLY A 176 17.12 5.97 -0.15
C GLY A 176 16.03 5.05 0.36
N ASN A 177 15.38 5.44 1.45
CA ASN A 177 14.21 4.75 1.98
C ASN A 177 12.93 5.53 1.63
N GLU A 178 11.86 4.79 1.38
CA GLU A 178 10.52 5.35 1.43
C GLU A 178 10.24 5.91 2.83
N ARG A 179 9.54 7.04 2.89
CA ARG A 179 9.05 7.60 4.15
C ARG A 179 7.61 7.17 4.38
N TYR A 180 7.45 5.88 4.69
CA TYR A 180 6.19 5.20 4.97
C TYR A 180 5.35 5.94 6.03
N LEU A 181 4.09 6.26 5.68
CA LEU A 181 3.12 7.02 6.50
C LEU A 181 3.65 8.37 6.99
N VAL A 182 4.59 8.99 6.27
CA VAL A 182 4.96 10.40 6.46
C VAL A 182 4.16 11.21 5.45
N GLY A 183 3.00 11.70 5.88
CA GLY A 183 1.90 12.09 5.00
C GLY A 183 2.27 13.21 4.04
N ARG A 184 3.06 14.19 4.48
CA ARG A 184 3.53 15.27 3.59
C ARG A 184 4.46 14.77 2.49
N ASP A 185 5.29 13.77 2.78
CA ASP A 185 6.24 13.21 1.80
C ASP A 185 5.48 12.40 0.76
N GLU A 186 4.61 11.49 1.20
CA GLU A 186 3.73 10.71 0.31
C GLU A 186 2.84 11.62 -0.55
N ALA A 187 2.22 12.65 0.06
CA ALA A 187 1.36 13.57 -0.66
C ALA A 187 2.09 14.33 -1.77
N ARG A 188 3.33 14.76 -1.52
CA ARG A 188 4.13 15.45 -2.53
C ARG A 188 4.52 14.53 -3.66
N ASP A 189 4.84 13.27 -3.38
CA ASP A 189 5.13 12.28 -4.43
C ASP A 189 3.90 12.01 -5.31
N VAL A 190 2.70 11.91 -4.71
CA VAL A 190 1.43 11.80 -5.43
C VAL A 190 1.17 13.05 -6.28
N ILE A 191 1.29 14.25 -5.73
CA ILE A 191 1.04 15.52 -6.46
C ILE A 191 2.07 15.72 -7.58
N ASN A 192 3.34 15.42 -7.35
CA ASN A 192 4.38 15.54 -8.36
C ASN A 192 4.25 14.49 -9.46
N SER A 193 3.65 13.33 -9.18
CA SER A 193 3.28 12.37 -10.24
C SER A 193 2.22 12.94 -11.20
N VAL A 194 1.30 13.78 -10.71
CA VAL A 194 0.33 14.50 -11.54
C VAL A 194 1.04 15.57 -12.39
N ARG A 195 1.98 16.31 -11.79
CA ARG A 195 2.83 17.25 -12.55
C ARG A 195 3.64 16.54 -13.64
N ALA A 196 4.23 15.38 -13.34
CA ALA A 196 4.97 14.58 -14.30
C ALA A 196 4.12 14.17 -15.50
N VAL A 197 2.89 13.73 -15.26
CA VAL A 197 1.95 13.42 -16.34
C VAL A 197 1.60 14.65 -17.19
N ARG A 198 1.47 15.84 -16.59
CA ARG A 198 1.23 17.07 -17.36
C ARG A 198 2.41 17.48 -18.24
N ASN A 199 3.62 17.02 -17.90
CA ASN A 199 4.82 17.20 -18.70
C ASN A 199 4.99 16.14 -19.81
N MET A 200 4.05 15.20 -19.96
CA MET A 200 4.03 14.20 -21.04
C MET A 200 3.12 14.65 -22.18
N GLU A 201 3.66 14.78 -23.39
CA GLU A 201 2.87 15.09 -24.59
C GLU A 201 1.85 13.99 -24.87
N GLU A 202 2.21 12.73 -24.64
CA GLU A 202 1.38 11.55 -24.84
C GLU A 202 0.12 11.60 -23.97
N ALA A 203 0.26 12.08 -22.73
CA ALA A 203 -0.83 12.12 -21.77
C ALA A 203 -1.89 13.17 -22.11
N ALA A 204 -1.49 14.29 -22.72
CA ALA A 204 -2.35 15.44 -22.99
C ALA A 204 -3.21 15.82 -21.77
N ALA A 205 -2.61 15.78 -20.57
CA ALA A 205 -3.31 15.93 -19.31
C ALA A 205 -3.69 17.40 -19.02
N GLY A 206 -4.90 17.58 -18.50
CA GLY A 206 -5.40 18.86 -18.00
C GLY A 206 -4.86 19.19 -16.61
N THR A 207 -5.51 20.15 -15.94
CA THR A 207 -5.19 20.56 -14.57
C THR A 207 -6.06 19.89 -13.51
N ASP A 208 -7.22 19.37 -13.92
CA ASP A 208 -8.17 18.73 -13.02
C ASP A 208 -7.69 17.32 -12.68
N PHE A 209 -7.57 17.05 -11.39
CA PHE A 209 -7.18 15.74 -10.91
C PHE A 209 -7.99 15.30 -9.69
N ALA A 210 -8.09 13.99 -9.52
CA ALA A 210 -8.61 13.36 -8.32
C ALA A 210 -7.61 12.33 -7.79
N VAL A 211 -7.81 11.90 -6.56
CA VAL A 211 -7.00 10.82 -5.96
C VAL A 211 -7.90 9.63 -5.63
N TRP A 212 -7.44 8.43 -5.94
CA TRP A 212 -8.06 7.16 -5.53
C TRP A 212 -7.00 6.26 -4.90
N SER A 213 -7.20 5.71 -3.70
CA SER A 213 -6.18 4.85 -3.06
C SER A 213 -6.75 3.94 -1.97
N HIS A 214 -5.88 3.10 -1.38
CA HIS A 214 -6.26 2.11 -0.36
C HIS A 214 -5.19 1.96 0.73
N SER A 215 -5.58 1.70 1.98
CA SER A 215 -4.64 1.39 3.09
C SER A 215 -3.64 2.54 3.33
N GLN A 216 -2.32 2.28 3.27
CA GLN A 216 -1.29 3.32 3.24
C GLN A 216 -1.55 4.36 2.15
N GLY A 217 -1.83 3.94 0.92
CA GLY A 217 -2.19 4.87 -0.14
C GLY A 217 -3.44 5.71 0.20
N GLY A 218 -4.37 5.16 1.00
CA GLY A 218 -5.50 5.92 1.52
C GLY A 218 -5.08 7.05 2.48
N HIS A 219 -4.06 6.83 3.30
CA HIS A 219 -3.40 7.88 4.09
C HIS A 219 -2.75 8.93 3.19
N ALA A 220 -1.95 8.50 2.20
CA ALA A 220 -1.34 9.38 1.21
C ALA A 220 -2.40 10.23 0.49
N ALA A 221 -3.54 9.66 0.09
CA ALA A 221 -4.62 10.36 -0.57
C ALA A 221 -5.27 11.44 0.30
N LEU A 222 -5.47 11.17 1.60
CA LEU A 222 -5.98 12.15 2.54
C LEU A 222 -4.98 13.30 2.74
N PHE A 223 -3.69 13.01 2.86
CA PHE A 223 -2.67 14.06 2.92
C PHE A 223 -2.51 14.83 1.60
N THR A 224 -2.68 14.19 0.44
CA THR A 224 -2.78 14.89 -0.85
C THR A 224 -3.93 15.89 -0.82
N SER A 225 -5.07 15.53 -0.23
CA SER A 225 -6.20 16.45 -0.06
C SER A 225 -5.87 17.66 0.82
N LEU A 226 -4.95 17.52 1.77
CA LEU A 226 -4.51 18.61 2.66
C LEU A 226 -3.46 19.51 1.98
N GLU A 227 -2.53 18.93 1.22
CA GLU A 227 -1.38 19.64 0.67
C GLU A 227 -1.66 20.26 -0.72
N ALA A 228 -2.54 19.68 -1.54
CA ALA A 228 -2.67 20.01 -2.97
C ALA A 228 -2.82 21.51 -3.26
N ALA A 229 -3.76 22.19 -2.59
CA ALA A 229 -4.03 23.61 -2.86
C ALA A 229 -2.87 24.54 -2.48
N GLY A 230 -2.09 24.18 -1.45
CA GLY A 230 -0.94 24.97 -1.01
C GLY A 230 0.34 24.65 -1.77
N TYR A 231 0.57 23.37 -2.06
CA TYR A 231 1.79 22.88 -2.68
C TYR A 231 1.79 22.95 -4.22
N ALA A 232 0.62 22.77 -4.84
CA ALA A 232 0.43 22.80 -6.29
C ALA A 232 -0.81 23.62 -6.69
N PRO A 233 -0.79 24.94 -6.45
CA PRO A 233 -1.94 25.82 -6.74
C PRO A 233 -2.31 25.88 -8.23
N GLU A 234 -1.43 25.42 -9.13
CA GLU A 234 -1.67 25.28 -10.56
C GLU A 234 -2.48 24.03 -10.94
N LEU A 235 -2.68 23.11 -9.99
CA LEU A 235 -3.50 21.91 -10.14
C LEU A 235 -4.83 22.09 -9.40
N ASN A 236 -5.90 21.54 -9.96
CA ASN A 236 -7.23 21.59 -9.35
C ASN A 236 -7.62 20.20 -8.86
N LEU A 237 -7.43 19.94 -7.56
CA LEU A 237 -7.98 18.75 -6.92
C LEU A 237 -9.50 18.87 -6.91
N VAL A 238 -10.19 17.96 -7.60
CA VAL A 238 -11.66 17.94 -7.64
C VAL A 238 -12.26 17.12 -6.49
N ALA A 239 -11.61 16.03 -6.10
CA ALA A 239 -12.05 15.15 -5.02
C ALA A 239 -10.99 14.09 -4.63
N THR A 240 -11.21 13.48 -3.46
CA THR A 240 -10.37 12.42 -2.92
C THR A 240 -11.23 11.22 -2.54
N ALA A 241 -10.87 10.04 -3.03
CA ALA A 241 -11.51 8.78 -2.70
C ALA A 241 -10.48 7.82 -2.07
N ALA A 242 -10.85 7.16 -0.97
CA ALA A 242 -9.99 6.21 -0.30
C ALA A 242 -10.79 5.01 0.24
N ALA A 243 -10.23 3.80 0.11
CA ALA A 243 -10.72 2.60 0.76
C ALA A 243 -9.82 2.23 1.95
N ALA A 244 -10.42 1.92 3.10
CA ALA A 244 -9.73 1.55 4.33
C ALA A 244 -8.48 2.40 4.62
N PRO A 245 -8.59 3.75 4.64
CA PRO A 245 -7.44 4.62 4.82
C PRO A 245 -6.88 4.48 6.24
N ALA A 246 -5.54 4.42 6.37
CA ALA A 246 -4.86 4.50 7.67
C ALA A 246 -4.94 5.95 8.22
N ALA A 247 -6.14 6.38 8.62
CA ALA A 247 -6.47 7.78 8.87
C ALA A 247 -6.46 8.21 10.35
N GLU A 248 -6.25 7.27 11.27
CA GLU A 248 -6.27 7.50 12.73
C GLU A 248 -5.12 6.74 13.37
N LEU A 249 -3.88 7.20 13.15
CA LEU A 249 -2.68 6.41 13.44
C LEU A 249 -2.45 6.18 14.94
N THR A 250 -2.79 7.15 15.81
CA THR A 250 -2.68 6.93 17.26
C THR A 250 -3.58 5.79 17.73
N ALA A 251 -4.84 5.77 17.27
CA ALA A 251 -5.77 4.69 17.60
C ALA A 251 -5.36 3.36 16.95
N LEU A 252 -4.97 3.39 15.68
CA LEU A 252 -4.60 2.19 14.94
C LEU A 252 -3.36 1.50 15.52
N ILE A 253 -2.33 2.27 15.88
CA ILE A 253 -1.11 1.74 16.51
C ILE A 253 -1.46 1.11 17.87
N SER A 254 -2.24 1.79 18.71
CA SER A 254 -2.62 1.30 20.04
C SER A 254 -3.49 0.04 20.01
N GLU A 255 -4.36 -0.10 19.01
CA GLU A 255 -5.18 -1.31 18.84
C GLU A 255 -4.37 -2.49 18.27
N GLN A 256 -3.34 -2.22 17.44
CA GLN A 256 -2.68 -3.25 16.63
C GLN A 256 -1.28 -3.65 17.10
N TYR A 257 -0.66 -2.96 18.09
CA TYR A 257 0.75 -3.21 18.48
C TYR A 257 1.05 -4.62 19.03
N THR A 258 0.02 -5.44 19.29
CA THR A 258 0.15 -6.85 19.72
C THR A 258 -0.41 -7.85 18.71
N SER A 259 -0.85 -7.37 17.55
CA SER A 259 -1.42 -8.19 16.49
C SER A 259 -0.35 -8.58 15.47
N ASP A 260 -0.57 -9.67 14.73
CA ASP A 260 0.36 -10.13 13.67
C ASP A 260 0.67 -9.09 12.58
N VAL A 261 -0.14 -8.01 12.48
CA VAL A 261 0.08 -6.89 11.56
C VAL A 261 1.35 -6.12 11.92
N ASP A 262 1.75 -6.12 13.19
CA ASP A 262 2.94 -5.42 13.67
C ASP A 262 4.25 -5.92 13.04
N TRP A 263 4.34 -7.22 12.75
CA TRP A 263 5.48 -7.85 12.08
C TRP A 263 5.59 -7.50 10.60
N VAL A 264 4.55 -6.92 10.01
CA VAL A 264 4.52 -6.49 8.62
C VAL A 264 4.72 -4.98 8.54
N ILE A 265 3.90 -4.19 9.25
CA ILE A 265 3.91 -2.72 9.16
C ILE A 265 4.93 -2.07 10.10
N GLY A 266 5.13 -2.66 11.29
CA GLY A 266 6.06 -2.14 12.30
C GLY A 266 7.50 -1.99 11.80
N PRO A 267 8.04 -2.93 11.01
CA PRO A 267 9.34 -2.77 10.35
C PRO A 267 9.46 -1.51 9.49
N GLU A 268 8.46 -1.22 8.64
CA GLU A 268 8.47 -0.07 7.75
C GLU A 268 8.41 1.24 8.53
N VAL A 269 7.54 1.31 9.55
CA VAL A 269 7.48 2.42 10.51
C VAL A 269 8.83 2.61 11.23
N LEU A 270 9.49 1.54 11.65
CA LEU A 270 10.79 1.62 12.32
C LEU A 270 11.93 2.09 11.41
N VAL A 271 11.90 1.79 10.12
CA VAL A 271 12.86 2.36 9.16
C VAL A 271 12.53 3.84 8.96
N SER A 272 11.30 4.13 8.53
CA SER A 272 10.85 5.45 8.07
C SER A 272 10.82 6.51 9.17
N TRP A 273 10.13 6.26 10.29
CA TRP A 273 9.76 7.33 11.21
C TRP A 273 10.95 7.98 11.90
N PRO A 274 11.99 7.26 12.36
CA PRO A 274 13.15 7.93 12.94
C PRO A 274 13.98 8.74 11.93
N GLU A 275 13.80 8.55 10.61
CA GLU A 275 14.38 9.46 9.60
C GLU A 275 13.61 10.78 9.48
N ALA A 276 12.28 10.75 9.67
CA ALA A 276 11.42 11.95 9.67
C ALA A 276 11.36 12.64 11.05
N TYR A 277 11.52 11.87 12.12
CA TYR A 277 11.39 12.26 13.52
C TYR A 277 12.61 11.75 14.31
N PRO A 278 13.74 12.48 14.29
CA PRO A 278 15.02 12.01 14.85
C PRO A 278 15.03 11.66 16.35
N ASP A 279 14.04 12.14 17.11
CA ASP A 279 13.90 11.88 18.54
C ASP A 279 13.23 10.52 18.86
N LEU A 280 12.83 9.74 17.85
CA LEU A 280 12.23 8.43 18.04
C LEU A 280 13.29 7.35 18.27
N SER A 281 13.34 6.79 19.48
CA SER A 281 14.17 5.62 19.79
C SER A 281 13.46 4.32 19.39
N ARG A 282 14.15 3.51 18.58
CA ARG A 282 13.73 2.15 18.21
C ARG A 282 13.80 1.23 19.42
N GLU A 283 14.88 1.30 20.19
CA GLU A 283 15.15 0.43 21.34
C GLU A 283 14.10 0.58 22.44
N GLN A 284 13.48 1.77 22.55
CA GLN A 284 12.44 2.02 23.53
C GLN A 284 11.13 1.28 23.22
N VAL A 285 10.85 0.99 21.95
CA VAL A 285 9.51 0.56 21.51
C VAL A 285 9.46 -0.89 21.02
N VAL A 286 10.54 -1.42 20.45
CA VAL A 286 10.56 -2.80 19.92
C VAL A 286 11.28 -3.82 20.79
N THR A 287 10.92 -5.09 20.62
CA THR A 287 11.63 -6.22 21.22
C THR A 287 13.04 -6.37 20.63
N SER A 288 13.90 -7.12 21.32
CA SER A 288 15.25 -7.43 20.80
C SER A 288 15.24 -8.22 19.48
N THR A 289 14.16 -8.95 19.19
CA THR A 289 13.96 -9.64 17.93
C THR A 289 13.55 -8.64 16.84
N GLY A 290 12.58 -7.77 17.12
CA GLY A 290 12.17 -6.70 16.21
C GLY A 290 13.35 -5.83 15.81
N LEU A 291 14.16 -5.38 16.78
CA LEU A 291 15.34 -4.55 16.53
C LEU A 291 16.40 -5.23 15.65
N LYS A 292 16.51 -6.56 15.66
CA LYS A 292 17.45 -7.31 14.81
C LYS A 292 16.92 -7.57 13.40
N LYS A 293 15.61 -7.44 13.19
CA LYS A 293 14.93 -7.93 11.99
C LYS A 293 14.21 -6.83 11.21
N TYR A 294 13.96 -5.67 11.79
CA TYR A 294 13.13 -4.64 11.16
C TYR A 294 13.66 -4.22 9.77
N GLU A 295 14.97 -4.03 9.58
CA GLU A 295 15.51 -3.66 8.25
C GLU A 295 15.31 -4.76 7.21
N GLU A 296 15.54 -6.02 7.59
CA GLU A 296 15.33 -7.18 6.71
C GLU A 296 13.84 -7.31 6.34
N LEU A 297 12.96 -7.23 7.34
CA LEU A 297 11.51 -7.34 7.16
C LEU A 297 10.93 -6.19 6.34
N ALA A 298 11.39 -4.97 6.58
CA ALA A 298 10.95 -3.79 5.83
C ALA A 298 11.36 -3.90 4.36
N ASN A 299 12.54 -4.46 4.05
CA ASN A 299 13.00 -4.66 2.68
C ASN A 299 12.35 -5.85 1.96
N ASP A 300 11.66 -6.73 2.69
CA ASP A 300 10.90 -7.84 2.10
C ASP A 300 9.53 -7.36 1.61
N CYS A 301 9.10 -7.81 0.44
CA CYS A 301 7.75 -7.47 -0.02
C CYS A 301 6.69 -8.22 0.79
N LEU A 302 5.47 -7.68 0.84
CA LEU A 302 4.39 -8.13 1.74
C LEU A 302 4.20 -9.65 1.87
N LEU A 303 4.25 -10.42 0.77
CA LEU A 303 4.07 -11.88 0.84
C LEU A 303 5.14 -12.57 1.68
N ARG A 304 6.39 -12.13 1.57
CA ARG A 304 7.51 -12.70 2.31
C ARG A 304 7.51 -12.21 3.76
N ALA A 305 7.28 -10.91 3.97
CA ALA A 305 7.12 -10.32 5.29
C ALA A 305 5.96 -10.98 6.07
N GLY A 306 4.80 -11.18 5.43
CA GLY A 306 3.64 -11.86 6.01
C GLY A 306 3.90 -13.33 6.34
N GLY A 307 4.67 -14.05 5.51
CA GLY A 307 5.12 -15.40 5.83
C GLY A 307 5.97 -15.46 7.11
N GLU A 308 6.89 -14.50 7.27
CA GLU A 308 7.71 -14.39 8.48
C GLU A 308 6.87 -13.97 9.70
N ALA A 309 5.90 -13.06 9.52
CA ALA A 309 4.94 -12.68 10.57
C ALA A 309 4.18 -13.89 11.13
N VAL A 310 3.68 -14.78 10.26
CA VAL A 310 3.01 -16.02 10.67
C VAL A 310 3.95 -16.92 11.48
N ILE A 311 5.21 -17.05 11.06
CA ILE A 311 6.22 -17.84 11.79
C ILE A 311 6.47 -17.23 13.18
N ARG A 312 6.65 -15.91 13.26
CA ARG A 312 6.93 -15.19 14.51
C ARG A 312 5.75 -15.26 15.49
N SER A 313 4.53 -15.10 14.98
CA SER A 313 3.29 -15.28 15.75
C SER A 313 3.15 -16.72 16.28
N ALA A 314 3.43 -17.73 15.45
CA ALA A 314 3.46 -19.13 15.89
C ALA A 314 4.50 -19.40 17.00
N LEU A 315 5.61 -18.64 17.00
CA LEU A 315 6.63 -18.65 18.04
C LEU A 315 6.28 -17.78 19.27
N LYS A 316 5.11 -17.12 19.27
CA LYS A 316 4.66 -16.18 20.31
C LYS A 316 5.65 -15.06 20.57
N GLN A 317 6.17 -14.49 19.49
CA GLN A 317 7.07 -13.35 19.54
C GLN A 317 6.30 -12.09 19.20
N ASP A 318 6.46 -11.05 20.01
CA ASP A 318 5.91 -9.73 19.75
C ASP A 318 6.94 -8.87 19.01
N PHE A 319 6.49 -8.02 18.07
CA PHE A 319 7.40 -7.06 17.43
C PHE A 319 7.63 -5.88 18.36
N PHE A 320 6.55 -5.25 18.83
CA PHE A 320 6.60 -4.20 19.83
C PHE A 320 6.64 -4.78 21.25
N ARG A 321 7.35 -4.09 22.17
CA ARG A 321 7.43 -4.50 23.58
C ARG A 321 6.54 -3.68 24.51
N ILE A 322 6.02 -2.57 24.00
CA ILE A 322 5.09 -1.65 24.64
C ILE A 322 4.18 -1.07 23.55
N ASP A 323 3.05 -0.49 23.91
CA ASP A 323 2.31 0.36 22.99
C ASP A 323 3.19 1.57 22.62
N PRO A 324 3.54 1.80 21.34
CA PRO A 324 4.31 2.97 20.95
C PRO A 324 3.68 4.29 21.41
N THR A 325 2.34 4.36 21.47
CA THR A 325 1.62 5.57 21.85
C THR A 325 1.70 5.90 23.35
N ASP A 326 2.23 4.99 24.18
CA ASP A 326 2.57 5.29 25.57
C ASP A 326 3.83 6.18 25.70
N LEU A 327 4.67 6.25 24.65
CA LEU A 327 5.84 7.12 24.62
C LEU A 327 5.49 8.49 24.03
N PRO A 328 5.80 9.62 24.70
CA PRO A 328 5.47 10.95 24.22
C PRO A 328 5.91 11.26 22.79
N SER A 329 7.16 10.98 22.43
CA SER A 329 7.67 11.30 21.08
C SER A 329 6.98 10.48 19.98
N TRP A 330 6.70 9.19 20.25
CA TRP A 330 5.98 8.32 19.32
C TRP A 330 4.50 8.70 19.19
N TYR A 331 3.84 9.06 20.30
CA TYR A 331 2.49 9.61 20.27
C TYR A 331 2.44 10.88 19.42
N SER A 332 3.35 11.82 19.64
CA SER A 332 3.36 13.10 18.91
C SER A 332 3.67 12.91 17.43
N ALA A 333 4.53 11.95 17.06
CA ALA A 333 4.74 11.56 15.66
C ALA A 333 3.45 10.98 15.05
N ALA A 334 2.81 10.00 15.70
CA ALA A 334 1.57 9.40 15.20
C ALA A 334 0.40 10.39 15.11
N ALA A 335 0.31 11.33 16.05
CA ALA A 335 -0.67 12.42 16.00
C ALA A 335 -0.38 13.39 14.85
N SER A 336 0.90 13.66 14.54
CA SER A 336 1.29 14.52 13.42
C SER A 336 0.98 13.87 12.07
N GLU A 337 1.09 12.54 12.00
CA GLU A 337 0.76 11.73 10.83
C GLU A 337 -0.70 11.23 10.81
N THR A 338 -1.56 11.82 11.64
CA THR A 338 -3.01 11.57 11.58
C THR A 338 -3.68 12.71 10.80
N PRO A 339 -4.28 12.46 9.62
CA PRO A 339 -4.85 13.53 8.80
C PRO A 339 -6.08 14.15 9.47
N VAL A 340 -6.04 15.48 9.66
CA VAL A 340 -7.18 16.26 10.18
C VAL A 340 -7.74 17.13 9.07
N MET A 341 -8.92 16.77 8.56
CA MET A 341 -9.55 17.46 7.45
C MET A 341 -10.17 18.79 7.90
N PRO A 342 -9.72 19.95 7.36
CA PRO A 342 -10.32 21.24 7.69
C PRO A 342 -11.63 21.46 6.94
N ALA A 343 -12.54 22.25 7.53
CA ALA A 343 -13.73 22.73 6.84
C ALA A 343 -13.36 23.41 5.51
N GLY A 344 -14.11 23.11 4.44
CA GLY A 344 -13.80 23.58 3.09
C GLY A 344 -12.83 22.68 2.30
N SER A 345 -12.41 21.54 2.86
CA SER A 345 -11.75 20.48 2.08
C SER A 345 -12.60 20.06 0.88
N LYS A 346 -11.94 19.56 -0.18
CA LYS A 346 -12.61 18.96 -1.33
C LYS A 346 -13.44 17.74 -0.90
N PRO A 347 -14.49 17.37 -1.67
CA PRO A 347 -15.31 16.21 -1.33
C PRO A 347 -14.49 14.95 -1.11
N LEU A 348 -14.92 14.15 -0.12
CA LEU A 348 -14.30 12.89 0.26
C LEU A 348 -15.25 11.71 0.03
N PHE A 349 -14.71 10.62 -0.51
CA PHE A 349 -15.36 9.32 -0.54
C PHE A 349 -14.54 8.32 0.28
N ILE A 350 -15.12 7.77 1.34
CA ILE A 350 -14.45 6.79 2.21
C ILE A 350 -15.19 5.46 2.17
N ALA A 351 -14.52 4.42 1.67
CA ALA A 351 -15.02 3.06 1.72
C ALA A 351 -14.33 2.26 2.83
N GLN A 352 -15.02 1.32 3.47
CA GLN A 352 -14.45 0.45 4.50
C GLN A 352 -15.09 -0.92 4.49
N GLY A 353 -14.28 -1.98 4.48
CA GLY A 353 -14.71 -3.35 4.71
C GLY A 353 -15.01 -3.59 6.19
N LEU A 354 -16.16 -4.18 6.52
CA LEU A 354 -16.56 -4.46 7.90
C LEU A 354 -15.83 -5.66 8.53
N GLU A 355 -15.19 -6.51 7.71
CA GLU A 355 -14.38 -7.64 8.16
C GLU A 355 -12.88 -7.33 8.14
N ASP A 356 -12.51 -6.06 7.96
CA ASP A 356 -11.12 -5.60 7.98
C ASP A 356 -10.47 -5.86 9.35
N LYS A 357 -9.27 -6.44 9.33
CA LYS A 357 -8.44 -6.78 10.49
C LYS A 357 -7.07 -6.09 10.48
N VAL A 358 -6.84 -5.21 9.49
CA VAL A 358 -5.59 -4.45 9.32
C VAL A 358 -5.86 -2.99 9.62
N VAL A 359 -6.77 -2.36 8.88
CA VAL A 359 -7.28 -1.00 9.16
C VAL A 359 -8.67 -1.16 9.73
N LEU A 360 -8.75 -1.09 11.06
CA LEU A 360 -9.94 -1.52 11.79
C LEU A 360 -11.16 -0.64 11.46
N PRO A 361 -12.36 -1.22 11.24
CA PRO A 361 -13.54 -0.41 10.88
C PRO A 361 -13.87 0.69 11.88
N GLY A 362 -13.59 0.46 13.17
CA GLY A 362 -13.80 1.43 14.23
C GLY A 362 -12.85 2.65 14.17
N THR A 363 -11.62 2.49 13.65
CA THR A 363 -10.71 3.64 13.42
C THR A 363 -11.21 4.48 12.25
N THR A 364 -11.69 3.85 11.17
CA THR A 364 -12.33 4.58 10.05
C THR A 364 -13.62 5.26 10.49
N ALA A 365 -14.41 4.64 11.38
CA ALA A 365 -15.60 5.26 11.95
C ALA A 365 -15.28 6.50 12.79
N LEU A 366 -14.15 6.51 13.52
CA LEU A 366 -13.64 7.69 14.22
C LEU A 366 -13.28 8.82 13.25
N PHE A 367 -12.56 8.52 12.17
CA PHE A 367 -12.24 9.50 11.13
C PHE A 367 -13.51 10.10 10.50
N VAL A 368 -14.48 9.25 10.14
CA VAL A 368 -15.76 9.67 9.56
C VAL A 368 -16.51 10.58 10.55
N GLN A 369 -16.59 10.19 11.82
CA GLN A 369 -17.26 10.99 12.85
C GLN A 369 -16.63 12.39 12.96
N ARG A 370 -15.30 12.48 13.06
CA ARG A 370 -14.58 13.76 13.18
C ARG A 370 -14.74 14.62 11.93
N SER A 371 -14.62 14.02 10.76
CA SER A 371 -14.80 14.71 9.47
C SER A 371 -16.22 15.25 9.32
N CYS A 372 -17.24 14.48 9.69
CA CYS A 372 -18.62 14.96 9.69
C CYS A 372 -18.86 16.10 10.68
N GLN A 373 -18.28 16.01 11.89
CA GLN A 373 -18.35 17.10 12.88
C GLN A 373 -17.64 18.38 12.40
N ALA A 374 -16.58 18.24 11.60
CA ALA A 374 -15.89 19.36 10.96
C ALA A 374 -16.63 19.92 9.73
N GLY A 375 -17.78 19.37 9.35
CA GLY A 375 -18.60 19.83 8.22
C GLY A 375 -18.02 19.47 6.85
N ILE A 376 -17.24 18.39 6.77
CA ILE A 376 -16.68 17.89 5.50
C ILE A 376 -17.78 17.30 4.64
N ASP A 377 -17.73 17.60 3.34
CA ASP A 377 -18.55 16.92 2.33
C ASP A 377 -18.04 15.48 2.15
N LEU A 378 -18.61 14.56 2.94
CA LEU A 378 -18.13 13.19 3.08
C LEU A 378 -19.23 12.19 2.69
N THR A 379 -18.91 11.36 1.69
CA THR A 379 -19.69 10.18 1.30
C THR A 379 -19.00 8.94 1.84
N THR A 380 -19.74 8.03 2.48
CA THR A 380 -19.20 6.77 2.98
C THR A 380 -19.83 5.55 2.31
N LEU A 381 -19.02 4.50 2.14
CA LEU A 381 -19.46 3.19 1.65
C LEU A 381 -18.95 2.08 2.58
N TRP A 382 -19.86 1.50 3.36
CA TRP A 382 -19.53 0.39 4.27
C TRP A 382 -19.84 -0.95 3.61
N LEU A 383 -18.83 -1.82 3.50
CA LEU A 383 -18.87 -3.06 2.74
C LEU A 383 -18.97 -4.27 3.68
N GLY A 384 -20.13 -4.90 3.73
CA GLY A 384 -20.33 -6.13 4.51
C GLY A 384 -19.55 -7.32 3.94
N GLY A 385 -19.02 -8.18 4.81
CA GLY A 385 -18.31 -9.41 4.42
C GLY A 385 -16.99 -9.18 3.66
N THR A 386 -16.52 -7.94 3.58
CA THR A 386 -15.32 -7.54 2.82
C THR A 386 -14.16 -7.34 3.79
N ASN A 387 -13.05 -8.02 3.54
CA ASN A 387 -11.81 -7.88 4.33
C ASN A 387 -10.91 -6.75 3.80
N HIS A 388 -9.74 -6.56 4.42
CA HIS A 388 -8.79 -5.48 4.06
C HIS A 388 -8.37 -5.53 2.58
N VAL A 389 -7.84 -6.67 2.13
CA VAL A 389 -7.26 -6.80 0.77
C VAL A 389 -8.31 -6.71 -0.34
N GLU A 390 -9.58 -6.99 0.00
CA GLU A 390 -10.70 -6.89 -0.94
C GLU A 390 -11.28 -5.47 -1.04
N ALA A 391 -11.09 -4.62 -0.03
CA ALA A 391 -11.78 -3.34 0.09
C ALA A 391 -11.60 -2.45 -1.15
N ALA A 392 -10.37 -2.31 -1.64
CA ALA A 392 -10.09 -1.53 -2.85
C ALA A 392 -10.77 -2.09 -4.11
N ARG A 393 -10.73 -3.41 -4.29
CA ARG A 393 -11.33 -4.11 -5.44
C ARG A 393 -12.85 -3.98 -5.43
N VAL A 394 -13.47 -4.15 -4.26
CA VAL A 394 -14.93 -4.09 -4.08
C VAL A 394 -15.44 -2.64 -4.16
N ALA A 395 -14.73 -1.68 -3.57
CA ALA A 395 -15.09 -0.27 -3.61
C ALA A 395 -14.78 0.41 -4.96
N GLY A 396 -13.80 -0.08 -5.71
CA GLY A 396 -13.27 0.54 -6.93
C GLY A 396 -14.33 1.03 -7.91
N PRO A 397 -15.29 0.18 -8.35
CA PRO A 397 -16.33 0.62 -9.27
C PRO A 397 -17.19 1.79 -8.73
N ALA A 398 -17.52 1.76 -7.43
CA ALA A 398 -18.27 2.84 -6.79
C ALA A 398 -17.43 4.12 -6.66
N ALA A 399 -16.14 3.99 -6.35
CA ALA A 399 -15.21 5.11 -6.31
C ALA A 399 -15.03 5.76 -7.69
N VAL A 400 -14.84 4.96 -8.76
CA VAL A 400 -14.76 5.47 -10.14
C VAL A 400 -16.04 6.21 -10.52
N SER A 401 -17.21 5.62 -10.27
CA SER A 401 -18.49 6.27 -10.56
C SER A 401 -18.65 7.58 -9.77
N TRP A 402 -18.24 7.60 -8.50
CA TRP A 402 -18.33 8.79 -7.66
C TRP A 402 -17.38 9.89 -8.13
N LEU A 403 -16.13 9.54 -8.49
CA LEU A 403 -15.15 10.47 -9.04
C LEU A 403 -15.59 11.08 -10.38
N ASP A 404 -16.24 10.29 -11.23
CA ASP A 404 -16.79 10.76 -12.51
C ASP A 404 -17.78 11.92 -12.31
N GLU A 405 -18.63 11.81 -11.29
CA GLU A 405 -19.53 12.89 -10.94
C GLU A 405 -18.79 14.15 -10.47
N ARG A 406 -17.64 14.01 -9.82
CA ARG A 406 -16.81 15.14 -9.36
C ARG A 406 -16.14 15.85 -10.53
N PHE A 407 -15.58 15.09 -11.49
CA PHE A 407 -15.06 15.66 -12.73
C PHE A 407 -16.14 16.37 -13.56
N GLN A 408 -17.40 15.91 -13.49
CA GLN A 408 -18.53 16.56 -14.15
C GLN A 408 -19.16 17.72 -13.35
N GLY A 409 -18.63 18.04 -12.16
CA GLY A 409 -19.15 19.12 -11.31
C GLY A 409 -20.57 18.86 -10.77
N LYS A 410 -21.00 17.59 -10.67
CA LYS A 410 -22.32 17.25 -10.13
C LYS A 410 -22.35 17.48 -8.61
N PRO A 411 -23.52 17.78 -8.01
CA PRO A 411 -23.65 17.87 -6.55
C PRO A 411 -23.29 16.55 -5.84
N THR A 412 -22.77 16.61 -4.62
CA THR A 412 -22.56 15.45 -3.74
C THR A 412 -23.85 15.02 -3.04
N SER A 413 -23.83 13.81 -2.46
CA SER A 413 -24.85 13.33 -1.52
C SER A 413 -24.13 12.85 -0.24
N PRO A 414 -23.76 13.78 0.66
CA PRO A 414 -23.03 13.43 1.88
C PRO A 414 -23.81 12.45 2.75
N THR A 415 -23.11 11.57 3.46
CA THR A 415 -23.71 10.55 4.33
C THR A 415 -23.52 10.86 5.81
N CYS A 416 -23.14 12.08 6.18
CA CYS A 416 -22.86 12.45 7.58
C CYS A 416 -24.06 12.36 8.52
N ASP A 417 -25.28 12.41 7.99
CA ASP A 417 -26.51 12.25 8.76
C ASP A 417 -26.93 10.77 8.94
N GLN A 418 -26.18 9.83 8.34
CA GLN A 418 -26.46 8.40 8.47
C GLN A 418 -25.78 7.81 9.70
N PRO A 419 -26.41 6.86 10.41
CA PRO A 419 -25.77 6.18 11.52
C PRO A 419 -24.56 5.36 11.03
N LEU A 420 -23.48 5.37 11.82
CA LEU A 420 -22.32 4.52 11.56
C LEU A 420 -22.68 3.06 11.85
N PRO A 421 -22.28 2.10 10.99
CA PRO A 421 -22.58 0.70 11.18
C PRO A 421 -21.70 0.02 12.25
N VAL A 422 -20.65 0.70 12.71
CA VAL A 422 -19.73 0.26 13.76
C VAL A 422 -19.45 1.43 14.70
N GLU A 423 -19.20 1.14 15.97
CA GLU A 423 -18.85 2.18 16.95
C GLU A 423 -17.43 2.73 16.65
N PRO A 424 -17.25 4.06 16.64
CA PRO A 424 -15.93 4.68 16.65
C PRO A 424 -15.09 4.21 17.84
N VAL A 425 -13.83 3.88 17.60
CA VAL A 425 -12.90 3.59 18.70
C VAL A 425 -12.62 4.85 19.52
N THR A 426 -12.24 4.65 20.79
CA THR A 426 -11.70 5.73 21.61
C THR A 426 -10.19 5.78 21.41
N PRO A 427 -9.62 6.88 20.88
CA PRO A 427 -8.17 6.98 20.71
C PRO A 427 -7.47 7.04 22.08
N PRO A 428 -6.21 6.59 22.18
CA PRO A 428 -5.42 6.72 23.40
C PRO A 428 -5.28 8.20 23.78
N ALA A 429 -5.23 8.48 25.07
CA ALA A 429 -5.00 9.83 25.57
C ALA A 429 -3.52 10.21 25.35
N PRO A 430 -3.20 11.49 25.06
CA PRO A 430 -1.81 11.93 24.99
C PRO A 430 -1.07 11.66 26.31
N PRO A 431 0.09 10.97 26.31
CA PRO A 431 0.87 10.76 27.50
C PRO A 431 1.48 12.08 28.00
N ALA A 432 1.84 12.14 29.28
CA ALA A 432 2.42 13.36 29.84
C ALA A 432 3.72 13.76 29.11
N GLY A 433 3.76 14.97 28.56
CA GLY A 433 4.92 15.50 27.83
C GLY A 433 4.91 15.27 26.31
N SER A 434 3.80 14.76 25.75
CA SER A 434 3.54 14.69 24.31
C SER A 434 3.26 16.06 23.69
#